data_AF-A0A9W3AQU3-F1
#
_entry.id   AF-A0A9W3AQU3-F1
#
_cell.length_a   1.000
_cell.length_b   1.000
_cell.length_c   1.000
_cell.angle_alpha   90.00
_cell.angle_beta   90.00
_cell.angle_gamma   90.00
#
_symmetry.space_group_name_H-M   'P 1'
#
loop_
_entity.id
_entity.type
_entity.pdbx_description
1 polymer ?
#
loop_
_entity_poly.entity_id
_entity_poly.type
_entity_poly.pdbx_seq_one_letter_code
_entity_poly.pdbx_strand_id
1 'polypeptide(L)'
;MFTVFVISLTLSTVASEFQLTILHTNDVHARIEQTDKNSAPCTSKAAASGKCFGGVARLQTKVQEIRSKYPNVLLLDAGDQFQGTLWFYKFGGLPAATFMNIIRYDAMAIGNHEFDTKVAGLVPFLKNVTFPVVSSNMNLSKTPALQGLIKPSTVLEIGGQKVGVVGYTTPETAFISSPETVILTDEISAIQAEVDKLKSQGIDKIIALGHSGYAMDLEIARRIKDVDIVVGGHTNTFLYNGTAPSNEKPEGVYPTVVENQDKSHKVLVIQDYAYGKYLGELHVTFDDQGKVTSWNGNPVLLDNSVPQDSETLEVIQSYLPELELLKNTTVGRTNVDLMADRLQCRTQECNLGNLLADAYMAANIFMPRDDSWNEVSMAVVNAGSFRASIKTGPITIESAIFIHPFRNTLDIITVKGQTIKDMFELVASKWTTEIGELYGGFLQVSGLQILYDMTRPKGSRVVQIKVTCTKCSVPKLELLNLKKEYKLICSSYIYNGGDGFQMFPASVLKKQIIGKIDTDVFIDYVKSHSPITTGLQGRIRHVQDLDDKDLTPCEQRPARGLAVIWQPSLFLITLPTLCIIGFYFHFVSWASIDHR
;
A
#
# COMPACT_ATOMS: atom_id res chain seq x y z
N MET A 1 87.27 21.57 4.26
CA MET A 1 86.39 20.64 3.53
C MET A 1 85.08 20.60 4.31
N PHE A 2 84.02 21.24 3.80
CA PHE A 2 82.74 21.34 4.52
C PHE A 2 81.80 20.22 4.07
N THR A 3 81.41 19.35 5.00
CA THR A 3 80.47 18.25 4.73
C THR A 3 79.05 18.75 4.95
N VAL A 4 78.29 18.95 3.87
CA VAL A 4 76.87 19.32 3.95
C VAL A 4 76.03 18.07 4.21
N PHE A 5 75.38 18.01 5.37
CA PHE A 5 74.39 16.97 5.67
C PHE A 5 73.05 17.35 5.03
N VAL A 6 72.65 16.66 3.97
CA VAL A 6 71.32 16.81 3.35
C VAL A 6 70.33 15.94 4.12
N ILE A 7 69.53 16.57 4.98
CA ILE A 7 68.42 15.89 5.67
C ILE A 7 67.26 15.75 4.67
N SER A 8 67.11 14.57 4.09
CA SER A 8 66.01 14.25 3.18
C SER A 8 64.72 14.04 3.96
N LEU A 9 63.89 15.08 4.08
CA LEU A 9 62.55 14.98 4.67
C LEU A 9 61.62 14.16 3.76
N THR A 10 61.43 12.88 4.07
CA THR A 10 60.39 12.06 3.44
C THR A 10 59.03 12.45 3.99
N LEU A 11 58.32 13.37 3.32
CA LEU A 11 56.90 13.58 3.58
C LEU A 11 56.14 12.29 3.24
N SER A 12 55.74 11.56 4.28
CA SER A 12 54.77 10.47 4.13
C SER A 12 53.41 11.11 3.95
N THR A 13 52.89 11.08 2.72
CA THR A 13 51.51 11.46 2.43
C THR A 13 50.59 10.42 3.07
N VAL A 14 50.09 10.72 4.27
CA VAL A 14 49.02 9.94 4.89
C VAL A 14 47.78 10.14 4.03
N ALA A 15 47.26 9.06 3.45
CA ALA A 15 46.04 9.09 2.67
C ALA A 15 44.86 9.55 3.55
N SER A 16 44.04 10.46 3.06
CA SER A 16 43.08 11.20 3.87
C SER A 16 41.69 10.54 3.85
N GLU A 17 41.59 9.33 4.42
CA GLU A 17 40.33 8.57 4.53
C GLU A 17 39.14 9.45 4.94
N PHE A 18 38.17 9.60 4.04
CA PHE A 18 36.97 10.38 4.29
C PHE A 18 35.86 9.48 4.81
N GLN A 19 35.60 9.57 6.11
CA GLN A 19 34.48 8.90 6.76
C GLN A 19 33.22 9.74 6.65
N LEU A 20 32.13 9.13 6.18
CA LEU A 20 30.79 9.71 6.06
C LEU A 20 29.79 8.80 6.80
N THR A 21 28.88 9.42 7.56
CA THR A 21 27.69 8.73 8.07
C THR A 21 26.49 9.18 7.25
N ILE A 22 25.80 8.22 6.63
CA ILE A 22 24.53 8.42 5.96
C ILE A 22 23.44 7.96 6.92
N LEU A 23 22.62 8.92 7.33
CA LEU A 23 21.32 8.67 7.91
C LEU A 23 20.28 8.70 6.80
N HIS A 24 19.30 7.81 6.85
CA HIS A 24 18.20 7.83 5.88
C HIS A 24 16.89 7.30 6.43
N THR A 25 15.80 7.75 5.80
CA THR A 25 14.44 7.24 5.99
C THR A 25 13.75 7.01 4.65
N ASN A 26 12.86 6.02 4.60
CA ASN A 26 11.95 5.82 3.48
C ASN A 26 10.51 5.51 3.97
N ASP A 27 9.51 5.75 3.10
CA ASP A 27 8.12 5.31 3.27
C ASP A 27 7.48 5.71 4.63
N VAL A 28 7.79 6.92 5.10
CA VAL A 28 7.39 7.41 6.43
C VAL A 28 5.88 7.60 6.56
N HIS A 29 5.16 7.80 5.44
CA HIS A 29 3.69 7.79 5.36
C HIS A 29 2.99 8.51 6.51
N ALA A 30 3.32 9.80 6.67
CA ALA A 30 2.77 10.72 7.64
C ALA A 30 2.72 10.20 9.11
N ARG A 31 3.67 9.35 9.52
CA ARG A 31 3.88 8.93 10.92
C ARG A 31 4.57 10.00 11.75
N ILE A 32 3.88 11.13 11.90
CA ILE A 32 4.32 12.26 12.73
C ILE A 32 4.32 11.88 14.22
N GLU A 33 3.17 11.40 14.71
CA GLU A 33 3.04 10.80 16.05
C GLU A 33 3.72 9.43 16.11
N GLN A 34 4.25 9.06 17.29
CA GLN A 34 4.73 7.70 17.53
C GLN A 34 3.60 6.66 17.35
N THR A 35 3.97 5.45 16.93
CA THR A 35 3.06 4.37 16.54
C THR A 35 3.17 3.16 17.46
N ASP A 36 2.25 2.20 17.38
CA ASP A 36 2.39 0.90 18.02
C ASP A 36 3.45 0.02 17.31
N LYS A 37 3.66 -1.22 17.79
CA LYS A 37 4.64 -2.14 17.18
C LYS A 37 4.37 -2.44 15.70
N ASN A 38 3.13 -2.27 15.21
CA ASN A 38 2.68 -2.58 13.85
C ASN A 38 2.47 -1.30 13.00
N SER A 39 3.02 -0.16 13.43
CA SER A 39 2.87 1.14 12.77
C SER A 39 1.43 1.68 12.69
N ALA A 40 0.56 1.23 13.60
CA ALA A 40 -0.79 1.76 13.84
C ALA A 40 -0.80 2.81 14.97
N PRO A 41 -1.91 3.52 15.26
CA PRO A 41 -1.94 4.57 16.29
C PRO A 41 -1.51 4.09 17.68
N CYS A 42 -0.55 4.81 18.29
CA CYS A 42 -0.10 4.53 19.65
C CYS A 42 -1.17 4.89 20.68
N THR A 43 -1.80 3.90 21.31
CA THR A 43 -2.72 4.15 22.43
C THR A 43 -1.98 4.66 23.67
N SER A 44 -2.64 5.48 24.51
CA SER A 44 -2.07 6.00 25.76
C SER A 44 -1.57 4.88 26.69
N LYS A 45 -2.23 3.70 26.67
CA LYS A 45 -1.81 2.50 27.40
C LYS A 45 -0.51 1.90 26.83
N ALA A 46 -0.34 1.90 25.50
CA ALA A 46 0.89 1.46 24.87
C ALA A 46 2.05 2.44 25.16
N ALA A 47 1.80 3.75 25.08
CA ALA A 47 2.76 4.79 25.45
C ALA A 47 3.24 4.63 26.90
N ALA A 48 2.31 4.55 27.86
CA ALA A 48 2.61 4.36 29.28
C ALA A 48 3.29 3.00 29.59
N SER A 49 3.21 2.03 28.67
CA SER A 49 3.90 0.73 28.79
C SER A 49 5.25 0.69 28.07
N GLY A 50 5.71 1.79 27.46
CA GLY A 50 6.92 1.81 26.63
C GLY A 50 6.82 1.04 25.31
N LYS A 51 5.60 0.84 24.78
CA LYS A 51 5.33 -0.03 23.61
C LYS A 51 4.99 0.75 22.34
N CYS A 52 5.58 1.94 22.18
CA CYS A 52 5.42 2.76 21.00
C CYS A 52 6.77 3.15 20.39
N PHE A 53 6.76 3.33 19.07
CA PHE A 53 7.94 3.36 18.20
C PHE A 53 7.85 4.51 17.19
N GLY A 54 9.00 4.97 16.72
CA GLY A 54 9.08 6.02 15.70
C GLY A 54 8.52 7.36 16.15
N GLY A 55 8.00 8.12 15.19
CA GLY A 55 7.50 9.48 15.37
C GLY A 55 8.62 10.53 15.29
N VAL A 56 8.33 11.67 14.67
CA VAL A 56 9.35 12.67 14.29
C VAL A 56 10.12 13.25 15.48
N ALA A 57 9.50 13.34 16.66
CA ALA A 57 10.18 13.79 17.88
C ALA A 57 11.25 12.80 18.38
N ARG A 58 11.05 11.49 18.17
CA ARG A 58 12.05 10.47 18.53
C ARG A 58 13.17 10.38 17.50
N LEU A 59 12.80 10.51 16.23
CA LEU A 59 13.73 10.62 15.11
C LEU A 59 14.66 11.82 15.30
N GLN A 60 14.13 13.00 15.65
CA GLN A 60 14.92 14.20 15.97
C GLN A 60 15.98 13.92 17.04
N THR A 61 15.59 13.34 18.17
CA THR A 61 16.53 12.97 19.25
C THR A 61 17.65 12.06 18.75
N LYS A 62 17.35 11.01 17.96
CA LYS A 62 18.38 10.10 17.45
C LYS A 62 19.28 10.77 16.41
N VAL A 63 18.74 11.59 15.51
CA VAL A 63 19.51 12.37 14.53
C VAL A 63 20.46 13.35 15.22
N GLN A 64 20.01 14.06 16.26
CA GLN A 64 20.86 14.93 17.07
C GLN A 64 21.96 14.14 17.81
N GLU A 65 21.62 12.99 18.40
CA GLU A 65 22.57 12.12 19.09
C GLU A 65 23.70 11.68 18.15
N ILE A 66 23.37 11.26 16.92
CA ILE A 66 24.36 10.80 15.92
C ILE A 66 25.18 11.97 15.39
N ARG A 67 24.55 13.12 15.08
CA ARG A 67 25.25 14.37 14.67
C ARG A 67 26.15 14.97 15.76
N SER A 68 25.99 14.58 17.03
CA SER A 68 26.92 14.95 18.11
C SER A 68 28.12 14.02 18.25
N LYS A 69 28.10 12.83 17.62
CA LYS A 69 29.16 11.82 17.67
C LYS A 69 30.07 11.84 16.44
N TYR A 70 29.51 12.07 15.25
CA TYR A 70 30.22 11.98 13.98
C TYR A 70 30.30 13.34 13.29
N PRO A 71 31.46 13.75 12.72
CA PRO A 71 31.64 15.09 12.14
C PRO A 71 30.97 15.26 10.78
N ASN A 72 30.85 14.17 10.01
CA ASN A 72 30.34 14.17 8.65
C ASN A 72 29.06 13.32 8.61
N VAL A 73 27.89 13.97 8.74
CA VAL A 73 26.59 13.29 8.71
C VAL A 73 25.70 13.95 7.66
N LEU A 74 25.17 13.15 6.74
CA LEU A 74 24.08 13.54 5.84
C LEU A 74 22.82 12.77 6.24
N LEU A 75 21.68 13.45 6.28
CA LEU A 75 20.36 12.86 6.47
C LEU A 75 19.56 12.97 5.17
N LEU A 76 19.20 11.83 4.58
CA LEU A 76 18.53 11.73 3.29
C LEU A 76 17.13 11.12 3.44
N ASP A 77 16.19 11.52 2.60
CA ASP A 77 14.88 10.85 2.52
C ASP A 77 14.64 10.28 1.11
N ALA A 78 14.18 9.04 1.05
CA ALA A 78 13.95 8.33 -0.21
C ALA A 78 12.48 8.37 -0.68
N GLY A 79 11.66 9.29 -0.19
CA GLY A 79 10.31 9.54 -0.68
C GLY A 79 9.20 8.83 0.11
N ASP A 80 7.95 9.16 -0.24
CA ASP A 80 6.71 8.72 0.40
C ASP A 80 6.60 9.15 1.88
N GLN A 81 6.92 10.41 2.13
CA GLN A 81 6.55 11.14 3.35
C GLN A 81 5.04 11.42 3.39
N PHE A 82 4.42 11.60 2.22
CA PHE A 82 2.98 11.83 2.04
C PHE A 82 2.14 10.56 2.30
N GLN A 83 0.82 10.76 2.38
CA GLN A 83 -0.21 9.73 2.57
C GLN A 83 -0.15 9.00 3.94
N GLY A 84 -1.21 8.28 4.31
CA GLY A 84 -1.16 7.21 5.30
C GLY A 84 -1.65 7.50 6.73
N THR A 85 -1.93 8.76 7.11
CA THR A 85 -2.59 9.12 8.39
C THR A 85 -3.51 10.35 8.27
N LEU A 86 -4.24 10.65 9.35
CA LEU A 86 -5.01 11.91 9.47
C LEU A 86 -4.18 13.18 9.25
N TRP A 87 -2.87 13.17 9.53
CA TRP A 87 -2.00 14.32 9.35
C TRP A 87 -1.99 14.78 7.88
N PHE A 88 -1.78 13.83 6.96
CA PHE A 88 -1.83 14.12 5.53
C PHE A 88 -3.25 14.46 5.06
N TYR A 89 -4.26 13.71 5.51
CA TYR A 89 -5.67 13.96 5.16
C TYR A 89 -6.12 15.40 5.51
N LYS A 90 -5.65 15.94 6.64
CA LYS A 90 -6.07 17.23 7.20
C LYS A 90 -5.19 18.42 6.77
N PHE A 91 -3.89 18.22 6.63
CA PHE A 91 -2.91 19.31 6.40
C PHE A 91 -2.10 19.17 5.10
N GLY A 92 -2.31 18.10 4.32
CA GLY A 92 -1.48 17.78 3.15
C GLY A 92 -0.02 17.55 3.54
N GLY A 93 0.91 17.92 2.66
CA GLY A 93 2.35 17.77 2.91
C GLY A 93 2.96 18.77 3.90
N LEU A 94 2.21 19.77 4.40
CA LEU A 94 2.80 20.84 5.22
C LEU A 94 3.46 20.35 6.53
N PRO A 95 2.90 19.39 7.30
CA PRO A 95 3.59 18.84 8.47
C PRO A 95 4.92 18.17 8.12
N ALA A 96 4.99 17.45 6.99
CA ALA A 96 6.24 16.82 6.54
C ALA A 96 7.32 17.89 6.29
N ALA A 97 6.99 18.98 5.58
CA ALA A 97 7.93 20.10 5.41
C ALA A 97 8.38 20.70 6.75
N THR A 98 7.44 20.95 7.67
CA THR A 98 7.75 21.48 9.01
C THR A 98 8.73 20.57 9.76
N PHE A 99 8.44 19.27 9.87
CA PHE A 99 9.25 18.36 10.68
C PHE A 99 10.57 17.96 10.01
N MET A 100 10.62 17.82 8.68
CA MET A 100 11.88 17.60 7.98
C MET A 100 12.82 18.82 8.07
N ASN A 101 12.28 20.05 8.13
CA ASN A 101 13.08 21.24 8.40
C ASN A 101 13.60 21.29 9.85
N ILE A 102 12.78 20.90 10.84
CA ILE A 102 13.19 20.82 12.27
C ILE A 102 14.30 19.78 12.47
N ILE A 103 14.18 18.62 11.82
CA ILE A 103 15.18 17.55 11.84
C ILE A 103 16.40 17.89 10.95
N ARG A 104 16.24 18.85 10.03
CA ARG A 104 17.24 19.28 9.04
C ARG A 104 17.69 18.12 8.15
N TYR A 105 16.81 17.66 7.27
CA TYR A 105 17.21 16.80 6.15
C TYR A 105 18.14 17.57 5.21
N ASP A 106 19.08 16.86 4.59
CA ASP A 106 20.10 17.43 3.69
C ASP A 106 19.71 17.24 2.20
N ALA A 107 18.92 16.21 1.88
CA ALA A 107 18.20 16.08 0.61
C ALA A 107 17.01 15.10 0.73
N MET A 108 16.05 15.20 -0.20
CA MET A 108 14.95 14.23 -0.36
C MET A 108 14.77 13.87 -1.83
N ALA A 109 14.48 12.60 -2.15
CA ALA A 109 13.93 12.21 -3.44
C ALA A 109 12.39 12.18 -3.41
N ILE A 110 11.76 12.43 -4.56
CA ILE A 110 10.30 12.32 -4.67
C ILE A 110 9.88 10.85 -4.69
N GLY A 111 8.88 10.49 -3.90
CA GLY A 111 8.14 9.22 -4.02
C GLY A 111 6.89 9.35 -4.88
N ASN A 112 6.13 8.25 -5.01
CA ASN A 112 4.87 8.27 -5.76
C ASN A 112 3.75 9.00 -4.99
N HIS A 113 3.65 8.81 -3.67
CA HIS A 113 2.57 9.36 -2.86
C HIS A 113 2.68 10.87 -2.65
N GLU A 114 3.84 11.47 -2.94
CA GLU A 114 3.99 12.92 -3.09
C GLU A 114 3.04 13.53 -4.15
N PHE A 115 2.55 12.74 -5.11
CA PHE A 115 1.59 13.17 -6.14
C PHE A 115 0.12 12.86 -5.83
N ASP A 116 -0.23 12.32 -4.66
CA ASP A 116 -1.62 11.90 -4.36
C ASP A 116 -2.62 13.05 -4.40
N THR A 117 -2.19 14.23 -3.92
CA THR A 117 -2.95 15.48 -3.97
C THR A 117 -2.65 16.31 -5.22
N LYS A 118 -2.08 15.65 -6.25
CA LYS A 118 -1.67 16.20 -7.55
C LYS A 118 -0.55 17.23 -7.44
N VAL A 119 -0.12 17.79 -8.57
CA VAL A 119 0.90 18.87 -8.61
C VAL A 119 0.52 20.03 -7.70
N ALA A 120 -0.77 20.37 -7.65
CA ALA A 120 -1.29 21.44 -6.78
C ALA A 120 -1.08 21.19 -5.27
N GLY A 121 -1.12 19.94 -4.81
CA GLY A 121 -0.91 19.57 -3.40
C GLY A 121 0.56 19.36 -3.02
N LEU A 122 1.42 19.07 -3.99
CA LEU A 122 2.87 18.94 -3.80
C LEU A 122 3.59 20.31 -3.73
N VAL A 123 3.15 21.30 -4.51
CA VAL A 123 3.80 22.63 -4.58
C VAL A 123 3.94 23.34 -3.22
N PRO A 124 2.97 23.30 -2.28
CA PRO A 124 3.14 23.89 -0.94
C PRO A 124 4.25 23.24 -0.11
N PHE A 125 4.48 21.93 -0.24
CA PHE A 125 5.59 21.24 0.44
C PHE A 125 6.93 21.70 -0.14
N LEU A 126 7.07 21.66 -1.47
CA LEU A 126 8.31 22.02 -2.18
C LEU A 126 8.72 23.49 -2.01
N LYS A 127 7.78 24.37 -1.65
CA LYS A 127 8.06 25.79 -1.33
C LYS A 127 8.44 26.05 0.12
N ASN A 128 8.19 25.07 1.00
CA ASN A 128 8.41 25.20 2.45
C ASN A 128 9.64 24.43 2.95
N VAL A 129 10.09 23.40 2.24
CA VAL A 129 11.33 22.67 2.60
C VAL A 129 12.57 23.54 2.43
N THR A 130 13.53 23.41 3.35
CA THR A 130 14.80 24.17 3.33
C THR A 130 15.96 23.40 2.68
N PHE A 131 15.68 22.24 2.07
CA PHE A 131 16.66 21.32 1.50
C PHE A 131 16.33 20.98 0.04
N PRO A 132 17.32 20.60 -0.79
CA PRO A 132 17.09 20.20 -2.18
C PRO A 132 16.21 18.95 -2.29
N VAL A 133 15.24 19.00 -3.19
CA VAL A 133 14.41 17.85 -3.58
C VAL A 133 14.80 17.40 -4.99
N VAL A 134 15.01 16.09 -5.17
CA VAL A 134 15.65 15.54 -6.37
C VAL A 134 14.85 14.45 -7.09
N SER A 135 14.87 14.46 -8.42
CA SER A 135 14.52 13.35 -9.31
C SER A 135 15.08 13.60 -10.73
N SER A 136 16.00 12.77 -11.20
CA SER A 136 16.66 12.89 -12.51
C SER A 136 15.77 12.49 -13.68
N ASN A 137 14.93 11.48 -13.50
CA ASN A 137 14.08 10.91 -14.54
C ASN A 137 12.74 11.66 -14.75
N MET A 138 12.54 12.82 -14.11
CA MET A 138 11.34 13.65 -14.28
C MET A 138 11.49 14.73 -15.34
N ASN A 139 10.69 14.64 -16.41
CA ASN A 139 10.56 15.71 -17.40
C ASN A 139 9.43 16.68 -17.00
N LEU A 140 9.83 17.83 -16.45
CA LEU A 140 8.94 18.91 -15.99
C LEU A 140 8.65 19.98 -17.05
N SER A 141 9.01 19.76 -18.32
CA SER A 141 8.82 20.74 -19.41
C SER A 141 7.35 21.17 -19.61
N LYS A 142 6.40 20.28 -19.26
CA LYS A 142 4.94 20.51 -19.33
C LYS A 142 4.31 20.81 -17.96
N THR A 143 5.11 21.08 -16.93
CA THR A 143 4.64 21.29 -15.55
C THR A 143 5.28 22.54 -14.93
N PRO A 144 4.93 23.76 -15.40
CA PRO A 144 5.57 25.01 -14.94
C PRO A 144 5.55 25.22 -13.42
N ALA A 145 4.53 24.70 -12.73
CA ALA A 145 4.38 24.81 -11.28
C ALA A 145 5.49 24.09 -10.47
N LEU A 146 6.23 23.14 -11.08
CA LEU A 146 7.34 22.41 -10.44
C LEU A 146 8.73 22.82 -10.96
N GLN A 147 8.81 23.69 -11.97
CA GLN A 147 10.09 24.05 -12.59
C GLN A 147 10.99 24.79 -11.60
N GLY A 148 12.20 24.26 -11.39
CA GLY A 148 13.17 24.77 -10.42
C GLY A 148 12.94 24.33 -8.97
N LEU A 149 11.79 23.71 -8.64
CA LEU A 149 11.50 23.18 -7.30
C LEU A 149 12.05 21.77 -7.08
N ILE A 150 12.09 20.95 -8.14
CA ILE A 150 12.74 19.63 -8.17
C ILE A 150 13.94 19.72 -9.13
N LYS A 151 15.07 19.11 -8.76
CA LYS A 151 16.31 19.09 -9.55
C LYS A 151 16.70 17.66 -9.95
N PRO A 152 17.46 17.43 -11.03
CA PRO A 152 17.98 16.09 -11.32
C PRO A 152 18.93 15.56 -10.24
N SER A 153 19.75 16.45 -9.68
CA SER A 153 20.71 16.16 -8.63
C SER A 153 20.92 17.38 -7.71
N THR A 154 21.70 17.17 -6.66
CA THR A 154 22.34 18.21 -5.88
C THR A 154 23.78 17.80 -5.55
N VAL A 155 24.62 18.77 -5.17
CA VAL A 155 25.94 18.52 -4.58
C VAL A 155 25.90 19.06 -3.16
N LEU A 156 26.30 18.23 -2.19
CA LEU A 156 26.35 18.55 -0.78
C LEU A 156 27.81 18.67 -0.34
N GLU A 157 28.17 19.75 0.36
CA GLU A 157 29.54 19.99 0.85
C GLU A 157 29.60 19.66 2.35
N ILE A 158 30.44 18.68 2.70
CA ILE A 158 30.51 18.13 4.07
C ILE A 158 31.95 17.67 4.35
N GLY A 159 32.51 18.06 5.51
CA GLY A 159 33.91 17.74 5.86
C GLY A 159 34.97 18.33 4.92
N GLY A 160 34.62 19.32 4.09
CA GLY A 160 35.47 19.84 3.00
C GLY A 160 35.47 18.98 1.72
N GLN A 161 34.73 17.86 1.71
CA GLN A 161 34.48 17.02 0.54
C GLN A 161 33.16 17.42 -0.13
N LYS A 162 32.96 16.95 -1.36
CA LYS A 162 31.70 17.10 -2.11
C LYS A 162 31.10 15.73 -2.38
N VAL A 163 29.80 15.60 -2.10
CA VAL A 163 29.02 14.39 -2.34
C VAL A 163 27.92 14.71 -3.35
N GLY A 164 27.90 13.99 -4.47
CA GLY A 164 26.81 14.08 -5.44
C GLY A 164 25.61 13.25 -4.97
N VAL A 165 24.41 13.81 -5.08
CA VAL A 165 23.14 13.09 -4.81
C VAL A 165 22.24 13.20 -6.03
N VAL A 166 22.04 12.08 -6.73
CA VAL A 166 21.20 11.99 -7.95
C VAL A 166 19.85 11.38 -7.59
N GLY A 167 18.76 12.07 -7.92
CA GLY A 167 17.41 11.62 -7.59
C GLY A 167 16.85 10.59 -8.57
N TYR A 168 15.94 9.71 -8.14
CA TYR A 168 15.10 8.90 -9.05
C TYR A 168 13.73 8.55 -8.43
N THR A 169 12.70 8.40 -9.28
CA THR A 169 11.32 8.12 -8.86
C THR A 169 10.68 7.10 -9.81
N THR A 170 9.94 6.10 -9.30
CA THR A 170 9.38 5.03 -10.13
C THR A 170 8.47 5.55 -11.25
N PRO A 171 8.68 5.15 -12.52
CA PRO A 171 7.76 5.43 -13.61
C PRO A 171 6.34 4.92 -13.37
N GLU A 172 6.14 3.95 -12.47
CA GLU A 172 4.82 3.49 -12.06
C GLU A 172 3.98 4.58 -11.39
N THR A 173 4.59 5.68 -10.92
CA THR A 173 3.91 6.90 -10.42
C THR A 173 2.81 7.40 -11.38
N ALA A 174 3.00 7.21 -12.71
CA ALA A 174 2.00 7.53 -13.73
C ALA A 174 0.68 6.74 -13.62
N PHE A 175 0.69 5.61 -12.91
CA PHE A 175 -0.44 4.69 -12.73
C PHE A 175 -0.89 4.58 -11.27
N ILE A 176 0.05 4.66 -10.32
CA ILE A 176 -0.21 4.45 -8.88
C ILE A 176 -0.51 5.74 -8.09
N SER A 177 -0.26 6.92 -8.67
CA SER A 177 -0.67 8.22 -8.10
C SER A 177 -1.12 9.20 -9.19
N SER A 178 -1.06 10.52 -8.98
CA SER A 178 -1.60 11.56 -9.88
C SER A 178 -0.60 12.64 -10.34
N PRO A 179 0.47 12.30 -11.09
CA PRO A 179 1.51 13.25 -11.56
C PRO A 179 1.08 14.23 -12.67
N GLU A 180 -0.16 14.15 -13.15
CA GLU A 180 -0.77 15.03 -14.17
C GLU A 180 0.01 15.17 -15.49
N THR A 181 0.87 16.18 -15.61
CA THR A 181 1.67 16.46 -16.83
C THR A 181 3.16 16.15 -16.68
N VAL A 182 3.60 15.72 -15.49
CA VAL A 182 4.96 15.22 -15.26
C VAL A 182 5.12 13.88 -15.98
N ILE A 183 6.17 13.78 -16.81
CA ILE A 183 6.52 12.53 -17.49
C ILE A 183 7.73 11.94 -16.76
N LEU A 184 7.57 10.75 -16.19
CA LEU A 184 8.68 9.95 -15.67
C LEU A 184 9.26 9.07 -16.77
N THR A 185 10.58 8.91 -16.75
CA THR A 185 11.36 8.18 -17.76
C THR A 185 12.15 7.05 -17.11
N ASP A 186 12.76 6.17 -17.92
CA ASP A 186 13.62 5.08 -17.44
C ASP A 186 14.69 5.63 -16.46
N GLU A 187 14.73 5.05 -15.26
CA GLU A 187 15.57 5.50 -14.15
C GLU A 187 17.05 5.38 -14.52
N ILE A 188 17.44 4.27 -15.14
CA ILE A 188 18.85 3.90 -15.32
C ILE A 188 19.54 4.84 -16.32
N SER A 189 18.89 5.15 -17.44
CA SER A 189 19.42 6.09 -18.44
C SER A 189 19.45 7.54 -17.93
N ALA A 190 18.46 7.95 -17.13
CA ALA A 190 18.42 9.29 -16.53
C ALA A 190 19.49 9.46 -15.43
N ILE A 191 19.64 8.47 -14.54
CA ILE A 191 20.67 8.48 -13.49
C ILE A 191 22.06 8.52 -14.14
N GLN A 192 22.39 7.64 -15.09
CA GLN A 192 23.73 7.61 -15.70
C GLN A 192 24.09 8.95 -16.34
N ALA A 193 23.16 9.58 -17.08
CA ALA A 193 23.42 10.86 -17.73
C ALA A 193 23.69 12.00 -16.73
N GLU A 194 23.05 11.98 -15.56
CA GLU A 194 23.29 12.98 -14.50
C GLU A 194 24.54 12.65 -13.68
N VAL A 195 24.86 11.36 -13.47
CA VAL A 195 26.10 10.88 -12.86
C VAL A 195 27.31 11.27 -13.71
N ASP A 196 27.30 11.00 -15.02
CA ASP A 196 28.36 11.39 -15.96
C ASP A 196 28.63 12.91 -15.89
N LYS A 197 27.55 13.70 -15.76
CA LYS A 197 27.59 15.16 -15.59
C LYS A 197 28.16 15.60 -14.24
N LEU A 198 27.99 14.84 -13.16
CA LEU A 198 28.64 15.10 -11.88
C LEU A 198 30.12 14.70 -11.90
N LYS A 199 30.47 13.53 -12.48
CA LYS A 199 31.88 13.12 -12.68
C LYS A 199 32.63 14.16 -13.53
N SER A 200 32.00 14.73 -14.58
CA SER A 200 32.61 15.78 -15.40
C SER A 200 32.87 17.10 -14.65
N GLN A 201 32.26 17.30 -13.48
CA GLN A 201 32.49 18.45 -12.59
C GLN A 201 33.55 18.16 -11.51
N GLY A 202 34.17 16.98 -11.53
CA GLY A 202 35.14 16.56 -10.51
C GLY A 202 34.50 16.10 -9.19
N ILE A 203 33.21 15.78 -9.19
CA ILE A 203 32.57 15.07 -8.07
C ILE A 203 32.96 13.60 -8.20
N ASP A 204 33.58 13.03 -7.17
CA ASP A 204 34.11 11.67 -7.20
C ASP A 204 33.21 10.67 -6.46
N LYS A 205 32.58 11.09 -5.36
CA LYS A 205 31.69 10.32 -4.47
C LYS A 205 30.21 10.58 -4.78
N ILE A 206 29.45 9.55 -5.13
CA ILE A 206 28.08 9.70 -5.66
C ILE A 206 27.08 8.73 -5.01
N ILE A 207 25.95 9.30 -4.56
CA ILE A 207 24.79 8.60 -4.01
C ILE A 207 23.64 8.71 -5.03
N ALA A 208 23.02 7.59 -5.37
CA ALA A 208 21.68 7.56 -5.96
C ALA A 208 20.64 7.51 -4.83
N LEU A 209 19.74 8.48 -4.76
CA LEU A 209 18.68 8.59 -3.75
C LEU A 209 17.32 8.53 -4.45
N GLY A 210 16.43 7.61 -4.07
CA GLY A 210 15.18 7.49 -4.83
C GLY A 210 14.22 6.40 -4.44
N HIS A 211 13.11 6.38 -5.19
CA HIS A 211 11.89 5.70 -4.82
C HIS A 211 11.43 4.76 -5.94
N SER A 212 12.07 3.59 -6.09
CA SER A 212 11.73 2.62 -7.15
C SER A 212 11.75 1.15 -6.75
N GLY A 213 11.99 0.87 -5.47
CA GLY A 213 11.90 -0.48 -4.92
C GLY A 213 13.21 -1.24 -5.01
N TYR A 214 13.50 -2.02 -3.97
CA TYR A 214 14.77 -2.72 -3.78
C TYR A 214 15.25 -3.54 -5.00
N ALA A 215 14.32 -4.08 -5.81
CA ALA A 215 14.66 -4.77 -7.06
C ALA A 215 15.27 -3.83 -8.13
N MET A 216 14.75 -2.60 -8.27
CA MET A 216 15.33 -1.56 -9.14
C MET A 216 16.58 -0.95 -8.51
N ASP A 217 16.59 -0.72 -7.19
CA ASP A 217 17.76 -0.19 -6.48
C ASP A 217 19.00 -1.09 -6.68
N LEU A 218 18.79 -2.42 -6.68
CA LEU A 218 19.80 -3.43 -7.03
C LEU A 218 20.21 -3.42 -8.52
N GLU A 219 19.31 -3.07 -9.45
CA GLU A 219 19.64 -2.92 -10.88
C GLU A 219 20.42 -1.62 -11.15
N ILE A 220 20.06 -0.52 -10.49
CA ILE A 220 20.81 0.73 -10.46
C ILE A 220 22.24 0.45 -9.98
N ALA A 221 22.39 -0.23 -8.84
CA ALA A 221 23.68 -0.64 -8.29
C ALA A 221 24.50 -1.61 -9.17
N ARG A 222 23.85 -2.36 -10.08
CA ARG A 222 24.54 -3.21 -11.05
C ARG A 222 24.95 -2.47 -12.32
N ARG A 223 24.20 -1.45 -12.75
CA ARG A 223 24.25 -0.93 -14.13
C ARG A 223 24.70 0.51 -14.26
N ILE A 224 24.61 1.32 -13.21
CA ILE A 224 25.14 2.69 -13.21
C ILE A 224 26.61 2.66 -12.85
N LYS A 225 27.47 3.22 -13.71
CA LYS A 225 28.89 3.43 -13.41
C LYS A 225 29.06 4.60 -12.47
N ASP A 226 30.07 4.53 -11.61
CA ASP A 226 30.46 5.60 -10.70
C ASP A 226 29.37 6.05 -9.71
N VAL A 227 28.50 5.12 -9.29
CA VAL A 227 27.63 5.27 -8.11
C VAL A 227 28.16 4.38 -7.00
N ASP A 228 28.43 4.96 -5.83
CA ASP A 228 28.98 4.26 -4.68
C ASP A 228 27.90 3.65 -3.79
N ILE A 229 26.75 4.33 -3.70
CA ILE A 229 25.69 4.03 -2.73
C ILE A 229 24.32 4.27 -3.38
N VAL A 230 23.39 3.35 -3.16
CA VAL A 230 21.96 3.51 -3.51
C VAL A 230 21.14 3.53 -2.23
N VAL A 231 20.45 4.63 -1.99
CA VAL A 231 19.49 4.82 -0.90
C VAL A 231 18.09 4.75 -1.54
N GLY A 232 17.30 3.77 -1.10
CA GLY A 232 16.06 3.36 -1.75
C GLY A 232 14.82 3.50 -0.85
N GLY A 233 13.66 3.18 -1.43
CA GLY A 233 12.38 3.11 -0.75
C GLY A 233 11.35 2.29 -1.53
N HIS A 234 10.07 2.62 -1.41
CA HIS A 234 8.91 2.07 -2.16
C HIS A 234 8.50 0.64 -1.75
N THR A 235 9.44 -0.30 -1.71
CA THR A 235 9.13 -1.69 -1.35
C THR A 235 8.96 -1.93 0.14
N ASN A 236 9.11 -0.88 0.98
CA ASN A 236 9.10 -0.97 2.44
C ASN A 236 10.16 -1.97 2.97
N THR A 237 11.28 -2.14 2.27
CA THR A 237 12.17 -3.31 2.45
C THR A 237 13.00 -3.20 3.73
N PHE A 238 13.01 -4.27 4.54
CA PHE A 238 13.81 -4.31 5.76
C PHE A 238 15.14 -5.06 5.54
N LEU A 239 16.26 -4.35 5.68
CA LEU A 239 17.60 -4.91 5.62
C LEU A 239 18.25 -4.87 7.01
N TYR A 240 18.86 -5.97 7.46
CA TYR A 240 19.45 -6.04 8.80
C TYR A 240 20.55 -7.11 8.92
N ASN A 241 21.60 -6.79 9.68
CA ASN A 241 22.66 -7.73 10.05
C ASN A 241 22.36 -8.43 11.39
N GLY A 242 22.24 -9.76 11.37
CA GLY A 242 22.04 -10.56 12.57
C GLY A 242 20.57 -10.60 13.02
N THR A 243 20.34 -10.64 14.33
CA THR A 243 18.99 -10.75 14.90
C THR A 243 18.25 -9.42 14.84
N ALA A 244 17.15 -9.36 14.08
CA ALA A 244 16.27 -8.19 14.01
C ALA A 244 15.74 -7.80 15.41
N PRO A 245 15.66 -6.49 15.74
CA PRO A 245 15.27 -6.02 17.07
C PRO A 245 13.75 -5.98 17.30
N SER A 246 12.93 -6.29 16.28
CA SER A 246 11.47 -6.19 16.35
C SER A 246 10.77 -7.35 15.62
N ASN A 247 9.61 -7.13 15.00
CA ASN A 247 8.84 -8.15 14.28
C ASN A 247 9.10 -8.20 12.77
N GLU A 248 9.79 -7.19 12.21
CA GLU A 248 10.17 -7.20 10.79
C GLU A 248 11.18 -8.32 10.53
N LYS A 249 11.00 -9.03 9.41
CA LYS A 249 11.92 -10.07 8.95
C LYS A 249 12.90 -9.43 7.96
N PRO A 250 14.22 -9.56 8.13
CA PRO A 250 15.16 -9.05 7.15
C PRO A 250 15.02 -9.79 5.81
N GLU A 251 14.88 -9.03 4.72
CA GLU A 251 14.91 -9.53 3.34
C GLU A 251 16.34 -9.68 2.83
N GLY A 252 17.29 -8.95 3.43
CA GLY A 252 18.71 -8.98 3.11
C GLY A 252 19.59 -8.38 4.21
N VAL A 253 20.90 -8.38 3.96
CA VAL A 253 21.91 -7.75 4.83
C VAL A 253 22.01 -6.24 4.60
N TYR A 254 22.52 -5.51 5.59
CA TYR A 254 22.63 -4.05 5.55
C TYR A 254 24.10 -3.58 5.58
N PRO A 255 24.59 -2.79 4.61
CA PRO A 255 24.02 -2.61 3.28
C PRO A 255 24.05 -3.94 2.51
N THR A 256 23.18 -4.06 1.51
CA THR A 256 23.36 -5.11 0.49
C THR A 256 24.46 -4.68 -0.45
N VAL A 257 25.48 -5.53 -0.61
CA VAL A 257 26.70 -5.20 -1.37
C VAL A 257 26.58 -5.79 -2.77
N VAL A 258 26.66 -4.93 -3.78
CA VAL A 258 26.51 -5.28 -5.20
C VAL A 258 27.85 -5.07 -5.91
N GLU A 259 28.26 -6.01 -6.77
CA GLU A 259 29.32 -5.75 -7.75
C GLU A 259 28.71 -5.13 -9.00
N ASN A 260 29.29 -4.02 -9.46
CA ASN A 260 28.91 -3.37 -10.71
C ASN A 260 29.14 -4.33 -11.91
N GLN A 261 28.43 -4.14 -13.03
CA GLN A 261 28.48 -5.01 -14.21
C GLN A 261 29.89 -5.18 -14.80
N ASP A 262 30.76 -4.16 -14.66
CA ASP A 262 32.17 -4.22 -15.06
C ASP A 262 33.15 -4.67 -13.95
N LYS A 263 32.63 -4.91 -12.73
CA LYS A 263 33.36 -5.31 -11.52
C LYS A 263 34.46 -4.34 -11.04
N SER A 264 34.42 -3.08 -11.47
CA SER A 264 35.43 -2.06 -11.09
C SER A 264 35.30 -1.58 -9.63
N HIS A 265 34.09 -1.57 -9.08
CA HIS A 265 33.76 -1.15 -7.72
C HIS A 265 32.58 -1.93 -7.14
N LYS A 266 32.37 -1.77 -5.83
CA LYS A 266 31.24 -2.31 -5.08
C LYS A 266 30.30 -1.17 -4.72
N VAL A 267 29.00 -1.41 -4.83
CA VAL A 267 27.94 -0.45 -4.55
C VAL A 267 27.18 -0.91 -3.31
N LEU A 268 26.83 0.03 -2.42
CA LEU A 268 26.11 -0.25 -1.17
C LEU A 268 24.64 0.13 -1.29
N VAL A 269 23.72 -0.84 -1.15
CA VAL A 269 22.26 -0.62 -1.27
C VAL A 269 21.60 -0.67 0.10
N ILE A 270 20.80 0.35 0.45
CA ILE A 270 20.14 0.50 1.76
C ILE A 270 18.66 0.94 1.64
N GLN A 271 17.82 0.37 2.50
CA GLN A 271 16.45 0.80 2.87
C GLN A 271 16.29 0.58 4.40
N ASP A 272 15.35 1.29 5.05
CA ASP A 272 15.16 1.27 6.51
C ASP A 272 13.77 0.77 6.97
N TYR A 273 13.18 -0.16 6.21
CA TYR A 273 11.77 -0.58 6.33
C TYR A 273 10.81 0.54 5.91
N ALA A 274 10.13 1.20 6.85
CA ALA A 274 9.04 2.15 6.59
C ALA A 274 8.53 2.82 7.89
N TYR A 275 7.56 3.72 7.72
CA TYR A 275 6.72 4.30 8.77
C TYR A 275 7.48 5.08 9.85
N GLY A 276 8.73 5.47 9.59
CA GLY A 276 9.62 6.09 10.58
C GLY A 276 9.83 5.23 11.83
N LYS A 277 9.68 3.90 11.74
CA LYS A 277 9.88 2.97 12.87
C LYS A 277 11.37 2.75 13.19
N TYR A 278 12.21 2.88 12.16
CA TYR A 278 13.65 2.86 12.26
C TYR A 278 14.22 4.23 11.85
N LEU A 279 15.54 4.34 11.94
CA LEU A 279 16.37 5.30 11.23
C LEU A 279 17.52 4.51 10.63
N GLY A 280 17.65 4.48 9.30
CA GLY A 280 18.79 3.87 8.64
C GLY A 280 20.10 4.56 9.04
N GLU A 281 21.09 3.82 9.55
CA GLU A 281 22.43 4.34 9.89
C GLU A 281 23.50 3.52 9.15
N LEU A 282 24.21 4.15 8.20
CA LEU A 282 25.34 3.58 7.46
C LEU A 282 26.58 4.45 7.66
N HIS A 283 27.65 3.88 8.22
CA HIS A 283 28.98 4.48 8.19
C HIS A 283 29.77 3.91 7.01
N VAL A 284 30.39 4.78 6.22
CA VAL A 284 31.16 4.43 5.03
C VAL A 284 32.46 5.24 4.98
N THR A 285 33.55 4.61 4.55
CA THR A 285 34.85 5.25 4.35
C THR A 285 35.21 5.26 2.88
N PHE A 286 35.64 6.42 2.39
CA PHE A 286 36.15 6.64 1.04
C PHE A 286 37.66 6.92 1.06
N ASP A 287 38.37 6.51 0.02
CA ASP A 287 39.76 6.90 -0.22
C ASP A 287 39.89 8.27 -0.93
N ASP A 288 41.14 8.71 -1.12
CA ASP A 288 41.52 9.93 -1.86
C ASP A 288 41.16 9.90 -3.37
N GLN A 289 40.56 8.81 -3.87
CA GLN A 289 40.04 8.68 -5.23
C GLN A 289 38.51 8.64 -5.26
N GLY A 290 37.86 8.79 -4.09
CA GLY A 290 36.42 8.77 -3.95
C GLY A 290 35.80 7.37 -3.90
N LYS A 291 36.61 6.30 -3.80
CA LYS A 291 36.13 4.92 -3.81
C LYS A 291 35.88 4.40 -2.40
N VAL A 292 34.78 3.67 -2.23
CA VAL A 292 34.42 2.98 -0.97
C VAL A 292 35.48 1.92 -0.59
N THR A 293 36.09 2.06 0.58
CA THR A 293 37.08 1.13 1.15
C THR A 293 36.51 0.24 2.25
N SER A 294 35.61 0.76 3.09
CA SER A 294 34.97 0.01 4.18
C SER A 294 33.61 0.59 4.56
N TRP A 295 32.77 -0.21 5.21
CA TRP A 295 31.43 0.18 5.66
C TRP A 295 30.97 -0.66 6.84
N ASN A 296 30.06 -0.11 7.66
CA ASN A 296 29.30 -0.84 8.67
C ASN A 296 28.01 -0.07 9.04
N GLY A 297 27.01 -0.76 9.59
CA GLY A 297 25.75 -0.12 9.98
C GLY A 297 24.60 -1.11 10.21
N ASN A 298 23.44 -0.56 10.57
CA ASN A 298 22.14 -1.21 10.67
C ASN A 298 21.05 -0.14 10.88
N PRO A 299 19.78 -0.36 10.50
CA PRO A 299 18.68 0.51 10.91
C PRO A 299 18.49 0.53 12.42
N VAL A 300 18.53 1.70 13.04
CA VAL A 300 18.34 1.91 14.48
C VAL A 300 16.85 1.86 14.79
N LEU A 301 16.41 0.90 15.61
CA LEU A 301 15.02 0.85 16.07
C LEU A 301 14.72 2.06 16.95
N LEU A 302 13.72 2.87 16.56
CA LEU A 302 13.28 4.03 17.33
C LEU A 302 12.24 3.59 18.39
N ASP A 303 12.67 2.86 19.41
CA ASP A 303 11.79 2.43 20.52
C ASP A 303 11.82 3.38 21.74
N ASN A 304 11.24 2.95 22.86
CA ASN A 304 11.15 3.75 24.08
C ASN A 304 12.49 3.97 24.82
N SER A 305 13.60 3.36 24.38
CA SER A 305 14.95 3.70 24.86
C SER A 305 15.42 5.06 24.31
N VAL A 306 14.89 5.48 23.16
CA VAL A 306 15.10 6.82 22.62
C VAL A 306 13.97 7.73 23.13
N PRO A 307 14.29 8.81 23.88
CA PRO A 307 13.28 9.77 24.29
C PRO A 307 12.75 10.57 23.08
N GLN A 308 11.67 11.33 23.29
CA GLN A 308 11.10 12.21 22.29
C GLN A 308 11.55 13.65 22.58
N ASP A 309 12.02 14.34 21.55
CA ASP A 309 12.41 15.75 21.60
C ASP A 309 11.24 16.65 22.03
N SER A 310 11.47 17.51 23.03
CA SER A 310 10.41 18.32 23.63
C SER A 310 9.94 19.46 22.72
N GLU A 311 10.85 20.12 22.02
CA GLU A 311 10.50 21.21 21.09
C GLU A 311 9.66 20.67 19.92
N THR A 312 10.05 19.52 19.37
CA THR A 312 9.28 18.83 18.33
C THR A 312 7.91 18.36 18.85
N LEU A 313 7.81 17.90 20.11
CA LEU A 313 6.53 17.57 20.74
C LEU A 313 5.62 18.78 20.93
N GLU A 314 6.15 19.97 21.23
CA GLU A 314 5.36 21.21 21.30
C GLU A 314 4.82 21.62 19.92
N VAL A 315 5.63 21.47 18.86
CA VAL A 315 5.15 21.68 17.48
C VAL A 315 4.06 20.66 17.12
N ILE A 316 4.22 19.37 17.47
CA ILE A 316 3.17 18.34 17.28
C ILE A 316 1.87 18.76 17.99
N GLN A 317 1.95 19.19 19.26
CA GLN A 317 0.79 19.59 20.06
C GLN A 317 -0.04 20.72 19.41
N SER A 318 0.59 21.63 18.65
CA SER A 318 -0.13 22.72 17.97
C SER A 318 -1.15 22.23 16.93
N TYR A 319 -0.93 21.07 16.30
CA TYR A 319 -1.84 20.47 15.30
C TYR A 319 -2.92 19.58 15.92
N LEU A 320 -2.71 19.06 17.13
CA LEU A 320 -3.59 18.05 17.74
C LEU A 320 -5.07 18.49 17.89
N PRO A 321 -5.42 19.75 18.26
CA PRO A 321 -6.83 20.13 18.43
C PRO A 321 -7.70 19.91 17.18
N GLU A 322 -7.14 20.13 15.98
CA GLU A 322 -7.87 19.90 14.73
C GLU A 322 -7.92 18.41 14.34
N LEU A 323 -6.94 17.61 14.77
CA LEU A 323 -6.94 16.17 14.58
C LEU A 323 -7.92 15.48 15.54
N GLU A 324 -7.94 15.87 16.81
CA GLU A 324 -8.86 15.31 17.82
C GLU A 324 -10.33 15.55 17.45
N LEU A 325 -10.66 16.67 16.79
CA LEU A 325 -12.00 16.87 16.23
C LEU A 325 -12.38 15.78 15.21
N LEU A 326 -11.45 15.36 14.36
CA LEU A 326 -11.66 14.25 13.41
C LEU A 326 -11.67 12.90 14.13
N LYS A 327 -10.73 12.63 15.03
CA LYS A 327 -10.64 11.36 15.79
C LYS A 327 -11.93 11.05 16.55
N ASN A 328 -12.49 12.05 17.23
CA ASN A 328 -13.69 11.90 18.06
C ASN A 328 -15.01 11.98 17.26
N THR A 329 -14.98 12.37 15.98
CA THR A 329 -16.19 12.37 15.14
C THR A 329 -16.58 10.95 14.74
N THR A 330 -17.60 10.41 15.41
CA THR A 330 -18.24 9.14 15.06
C THR A 330 -19.11 9.30 13.81
N VAL A 331 -18.86 8.49 12.78
CA VAL A 331 -19.64 8.46 11.53
C VAL A 331 -20.69 7.34 11.49
N GLY A 332 -20.60 6.36 12.38
CA GLY A 332 -21.59 5.29 12.50
C GLY A 332 -21.14 4.22 13.49
N ARG A 333 -21.66 3.01 13.37
CA ARG A 333 -21.20 1.84 14.13
C ARG A 333 -21.30 0.56 13.31
N THR A 334 -20.57 -0.47 13.71
CA THR A 334 -20.73 -1.83 13.23
C THR A 334 -21.09 -2.80 14.36
N ASN A 335 -21.99 -3.73 14.07
CA ASN A 335 -22.41 -4.81 14.96
C ASN A 335 -21.65 -6.13 14.66
N VAL A 336 -20.66 -6.08 13.78
CA VAL A 336 -19.79 -7.21 13.37
C VAL A 336 -18.34 -6.74 13.31
N ASP A 337 -17.39 -7.68 13.36
CA ASP A 337 -16.00 -7.36 13.07
C ASP A 337 -15.80 -7.22 11.55
N LEU A 338 -15.24 -6.10 11.11
CA LEU A 338 -14.90 -5.83 9.72
C LEU A 338 -13.45 -6.25 9.47
N MET A 339 -13.27 -7.41 8.85
CA MET A 339 -11.96 -8.05 8.71
C MET A 339 -11.20 -7.54 7.49
N ALA A 340 -9.97 -7.10 7.73
CA ALA A 340 -8.98 -6.67 6.73
C ALA A 340 -7.70 -7.52 6.80
N ASP A 341 -7.82 -8.78 7.20
CA ASP A 341 -6.66 -9.67 7.24
C ASP A 341 -6.06 -9.82 5.84
N ARG A 342 -4.72 -9.76 5.76
CA ARG A 342 -4.02 -9.76 4.46
C ARG A 342 -4.18 -11.10 3.76
N LEU A 343 -4.11 -12.23 4.47
CA LEU A 343 -4.25 -13.55 3.85
C LEU A 343 -5.69 -13.76 3.37
N GLN A 344 -6.68 -13.51 4.23
CA GLN A 344 -8.10 -13.65 3.89
C GLN A 344 -8.49 -12.73 2.72
N CYS A 345 -8.34 -11.41 2.86
CA CYS A 345 -8.82 -10.47 1.85
C CYS A 345 -8.05 -10.53 0.52
N ARG A 346 -6.82 -11.07 0.49
CA ARG A 346 -6.02 -11.21 -0.74
C ARG A 346 -6.10 -12.60 -1.39
N THR A 347 -6.87 -13.53 -0.83
CA THR A 347 -7.02 -14.90 -1.40
C THR A 347 -8.47 -15.37 -1.53
N GLN A 348 -9.42 -14.77 -0.82
CA GLN A 348 -10.82 -15.18 -0.76
C GLN A 348 -11.74 -13.99 -0.41
N GLU A 349 -13.05 -14.21 -0.29
CA GLU A 349 -14.00 -13.17 0.14
C GLU A 349 -13.73 -12.69 1.58
N CYS A 350 -13.81 -11.38 1.82
CA CYS A 350 -13.80 -10.79 3.16
C CYS A 350 -14.86 -9.69 3.32
N ASN A 351 -15.43 -9.55 4.52
CA ASN A 351 -16.64 -8.74 4.72
C ASN A 351 -16.41 -7.23 4.66
N LEU A 352 -15.20 -6.73 4.99
CA LEU A 352 -14.82 -5.34 4.69
C LEU A 352 -14.77 -5.09 3.18
N GLY A 353 -14.30 -6.08 2.41
CA GLY A 353 -14.31 -6.04 0.95
C GLY A 353 -15.71 -5.91 0.36
N ASN A 354 -16.65 -6.73 0.85
CA ASN A 354 -18.07 -6.62 0.51
C ASN A 354 -18.61 -5.22 0.84
N LEU A 355 -18.31 -4.71 2.04
CA LEU A 355 -18.77 -3.41 2.53
C LEU A 355 -18.25 -2.24 1.67
N LEU A 356 -16.97 -2.22 1.32
CA LEU A 356 -16.39 -1.18 0.46
C LEU A 356 -16.95 -1.25 -0.96
N ALA A 357 -17.10 -2.45 -1.52
CA ALA A 357 -17.71 -2.62 -2.84
C ALA A 357 -19.20 -2.21 -2.86
N ASP A 358 -19.93 -2.42 -1.76
CA ASP A 358 -21.32 -1.98 -1.59
C ASP A 358 -21.40 -0.45 -1.41
N ALA A 359 -20.45 0.18 -0.73
CA ALA A 359 -20.33 1.63 -0.65
C ALA A 359 -20.08 2.26 -2.04
N TYR A 360 -19.17 1.67 -2.82
CA TYR A 360 -18.89 2.08 -4.20
C TYR A 360 -20.15 1.96 -5.08
N MET A 361 -20.91 0.87 -4.94
CA MET A 361 -22.21 0.69 -5.60
C MET A 361 -23.23 1.76 -5.19
N ALA A 362 -23.46 1.94 -3.89
CA ALA A 362 -24.48 2.84 -3.36
C ALA A 362 -24.22 4.31 -3.74
N ALA A 363 -22.96 4.76 -3.76
CA ALA A 363 -22.59 6.09 -4.22
C ALA A 363 -22.84 6.33 -5.72
N ASN A 364 -23.17 5.28 -6.48
CA ASN A 364 -23.43 5.28 -7.92
C ASN A 364 -24.79 4.64 -8.27
N ILE A 365 -25.75 4.65 -7.33
CA ILE A 365 -27.18 4.45 -7.64
C ILE A 365 -27.72 5.79 -8.15
N PHE A 366 -28.12 5.80 -9.42
CA PHE A 366 -28.78 6.94 -10.07
C PHE A 366 -30.29 6.69 -10.15
N MET A 367 -31.06 7.71 -10.52
CA MET A 367 -32.46 7.47 -10.93
C MET A 367 -32.50 6.53 -12.14
N PRO A 368 -33.48 5.61 -12.22
CA PRO A 368 -33.68 4.74 -13.38
C PRO A 368 -33.69 5.50 -14.71
N ARG A 369 -33.03 4.93 -15.73
CA ARG A 369 -33.02 5.43 -17.11
C ARG A 369 -33.25 4.25 -18.06
N ASP A 370 -34.16 4.44 -19.01
CA ASP A 370 -34.77 3.36 -19.82
C ASP A 370 -35.36 2.24 -18.92
N ASP A 371 -35.51 1.03 -19.45
CA ASP A 371 -35.94 -0.19 -18.73
C ASP A 371 -34.88 -0.74 -17.73
N SER A 372 -34.12 0.13 -17.06
CA SER A 372 -32.95 -0.21 -16.26
C SER A 372 -33.06 0.33 -14.83
N TRP A 373 -33.04 -0.55 -13.83
CA TRP A 373 -33.21 -0.16 -12.41
C TRP A 373 -32.06 0.69 -11.86
N ASN A 374 -30.85 0.50 -12.39
CA ASN A 374 -29.74 1.44 -12.29
C ASN A 374 -28.92 1.41 -13.59
N GLU A 375 -28.05 2.39 -13.76
CA GLU A 375 -27.13 2.48 -14.91
C GLU A 375 -25.94 1.51 -14.80
N VAL A 376 -25.55 1.14 -13.58
CA VAL A 376 -24.45 0.22 -13.28
C VAL A 376 -24.86 -0.76 -12.17
N SER A 377 -24.36 -1.99 -12.23
CA SER A 377 -24.72 -3.06 -11.30
C SER A 377 -23.53 -3.79 -10.68
N MET A 378 -22.30 -3.31 -10.90
CA MET A 378 -21.08 -3.98 -10.43
C MET A 378 -20.03 -2.99 -9.92
N ALA A 379 -19.33 -3.37 -8.86
CA ALA A 379 -18.16 -2.66 -8.34
C ALA A 379 -17.04 -3.64 -7.96
N VAL A 380 -15.79 -3.20 -8.06
CA VAL A 380 -14.59 -3.93 -7.59
C VAL A 380 -13.68 -3.03 -6.75
N VAL A 381 -13.03 -3.63 -5.75
CA VAL A 381 -12.06 -2.97 -4.85
C VAL A 381 -10.87 -3.91 -4.66
N ASN A 382 -9.64 -3.41 -4.83
CA ASN A 382 -8.43 -4.20 -4.60
C ASN A 382 -8.10 -4.29 -3.10
N ALA A 383 -7.83 -5.50 -2.61
CA ALA A 383 -7.54 -5.76 -1.20
C ALA A 383 -6.20 -5.19 -0.71
N GLY A 384 -5.34 -4.73 -1.63
CA GLY A 384 -4.19 -3.88 -1.34
C GLY A 384 -4.56 -2.55 -0.68
N SER A 385 -5.77 -2.05 -0.97
CA SER A 385 -6.29 -0.79 -0.42
C SER A 385 -6.76 -0.87 1.04
N PHE A 386 -6.80 -2.07 1.65
CA PHE A 386 -7.21 -2.26 3.05
C PHE A 386 -5.98 -2.27 3.97
N ARG A 387 -6.01 -1.47 5.03
CA ARG A 387 -4.85 -1.32 5.94
C ARG A 387 -5.06 -1.85 7.36
N ALA A 388 -6.30 -1.90 7.86
CA ALA A 388 -6.61 -2.38 9.22
C ALA A 388 -8.04 -2.92 9.35
N SER A 389 -8.28 -3.76 10.37
CA SER A 389 -9.60 -4.29 10.69
C SER A 389 -10.30 -3.41 11.73
N ILE A 390 -11.63 -3.30 11.67
CA ILE A 390 -12.44 -2.61 12.70
C ILE A 390 -13.19 -3.66 13.53
N LYS A 391 -13.13 -3.53 14.85
CA LYS A 391 -13.90 -4.36 15.78
C LYS A 391 -15.32 -3.83 15.98
N THR A 392 -16.24 -4.74 16.30
CA THR A 392 -17.62 -4.47 16.71
C THR A 392 -17.68 -3.27 17.68
N GLY A 393 -18.30 -2.16 17.28
CA GLY A 393 -18.15 -0.88 17.98
C GLY A 393 -18.49 0.36 17.12
N PRO A 394 -18.20 1.58 17.61
CA PRO A 394 -18.33 2.81 16.83
C PRO A 394 -17.28 2.87 15.71
N ILE A 395 -17.63 3.54 14.61
CA ILE A 395 -16.73 3.87 13.50
C ILE A 395 -16.53 5.38 13.52
N THR A 396 -15.29 5.84 13.67
CA THR A 396 -14.88 7.25 13.63
C THR A 396 -14.30 7.64 12.26
N ILE A 397 -14.21 8.94 11.96
CA ILE A 397 -13.51 9.44 10.78
C ILE A 397 -12.06 8.90 10.74
N GLU A 398 -11.35 8.89 11.87
CA GLU A 398 -10.01 8.28 11.97
C GLU A 398 -10.01 6.82 11.52
N SER A 399 -10.89 5.98 12.09
CA SER A 399 -10.93 4.57 11.72
C SER A 399 -11.28 4.36 10.25
N ALA A 400 -12.18 5.18 9.68
CA ALA A 400 -12.61 5.06 8.30
C ALA A 400 -11.52 5.48 7.29
N ILE A 401 -10.76 6.54 7.61
CA ILE A 401 -9.59 6.93 6.82
C ILE A 401 -8.47 5.91 6.99
N PHE A 402 -8.20 5.46 8.22
CA PHE A 402 -7.09 4.55 8.51
C PHE A 402 -7.22 3.21 7.78
N ILE A 403 -8.45 2.65 7.61
CA ILE A 403 -8.61 1.40 6.87
C ILE A 403 -8.48 1.55 5.34
N HIS A 404 -8.80 2.71 4.78
CA HIS A 404 -8.88 2.95 3.33
C HIS A 404 -8.40 4.38 2.97
N PRO A 405 -7.09 4.68 3.13
CA PRO A 405 -6.58 6.06 3.17
C PRO A 405 -6.33 6.69 1.79
N PHE A 406 -6.37 5.91 0.71
CA PHE A 406 -5.74 6.28 -0.57
C PHE A 406 -6.41 7.44 -1.33
N ARG A 407 -7.64 7.81 -0.98
CA ARG A 407 -8.40 8.91 -1.59
C ARG A 407 -8.48 8.87 -3.13
N ASN A 408 -8.56 7.69 -3.74
CA ASN A 408 -8.74 7.57 -5.19
C ASN A 408 -10.07 8.18 -5.63
N THR A 409 -10.16 8.62 -6.88
CA THR A 409 -11.48 8.89 -7.48
C THR A 409 -12.13 7.59 -7.90
N LEU A 410 -13.39 7.39 -7.49
CA LEU A 410 -14.25 6.37 -8.07
C LEU A 410 -14.74 6.85 -9.43
N ASP A 411 -14.65 5.98 -10.42
CA ASP A 411 -15.11 6.23 -11.79
C ASP A 411 -15.88 5.03 -12.33
N ILE A 412 -16.75 5.27 -13.33
CA ILE A 412 -17.47 4.20 -14.04
C ILE A 412 -16.81 3.97 -15.39
N ILE A 413 -16.41 2.73 -15.65
CA ILE A 413 -15.83 2.30 -16.92
C ILE A 413 -16.77 1.37 -17.67
N THR A 414 -16.82 1.52 -18.99
CA THR A 414 -17.56 0.63 -19.89
C THR A 414 -16.57 -0.29 -20.61
N VAL A 415 -16.74 -1.60 -20.45
CA VAL A 415 -15.84 -2.64 -20.99
C VAL A 415 -16.63 -3.78 -21.61
N LYS A 416 -15.97 -4.62 -22.42
CA LYS A 416 -16.54 -5.89 -22.86
C LYS A 416 -16.49 -6.92 -21.72
N GLY A 417 -17.41 -7.88 -21.73
CA GLY A 417 -17.37 -9.00 -20.79
C GLY A 417 -16.07 -9.81 -20.83
N GLN A 418 -15.40 -9.86 -21.99
CA GLN A 418 -14.06 -10.45 -22.12
C GLN A 418 -13.05 -9.79 -21.16
N THR A 419 -12.97 -8.45 -21.14
CA THR A 419 -12.09 -7.69 -20.24
C THR A 419 -12.37 -8.00 -18.76
N ILE A 420 -13.63 -8.24 -18.38
CA ILE A 420 -14.00 -8.64 -17.02
C ILE A 420 -13.47 -10.05 -16.70
N LYS A 421 -13.53 -11.00 -17.64
CA LYS A 421 -12.88 -12.32 -17.47
C LYS A 421 -11.37 -12.16 -17.34
N ASP A 422 -10.74 -11.38 -18.20
CA ASP A 422 -9.28 -11.22 -18.25
C ASP A 422 -8.74 -10.54 -16.98
N MET A 423 -9.48 -9.58 -16.42
CA MET A 423 -9.22 -8.97 -15.12
C MET A 423 -9.19 -10.02 -13.99
N PHE A 424 -10.20 -10.92 -13.92
CA PHE A 424 -10.23 -11.95 -12.89
C PHE A 424 -9.25 -13.12 -13.16
N GLU A 425 -8.89 -13.40 -14.41
CA GLU A 425 -7.79 -14.34 -14.73
C GLU A 425 -6.42 -13.76 -14.33
N LEU A 426 -6.18 -12.44 -14.46
CA LEU A 426 -4.99 -11.80 -13.91
C LEU A 426 -4.92 -11.99 -12.40
N VAL A 427 -6.02 -11.73 -11.68
CA VAL A 427 -6.12 -11.97 -10.22
C VAL A 427 -5.76 -13.42 -9.88
N ALA A 428 -6.39 -14.39 -10.56
CA ALA A 428 -6.12 -15.80 -10.32
C ALA A 428 -4.70 -16.24 -10.76
N SER A 429 -4.06 -15.53 -11.69
CA SER A 429 -2.68 -15.81 -12.13
C SER A 429 -1.63 -15.38 -11.09
N LYS A 430 -1.93 -14.37 -10.28
CA LYS A 430 -1.09 -13.85 -9.18
C LYS A 430 -1.48 -14.38 -7.79
N TRP A 431 -2.52 -15.22 -7.70
CA TRP A 431 -2.96 -15.81 -6.43
C TRP A 431 -1.89 -16.74 -5.83
N THR A 432 -1.60 -16.51 -4.55
CA THR A 432 -0.67 -17.26 -3.70
C THR A 432 -1.14 -17.16 -2.24
N THR A 433 -0.82 -18.16 -1.41
CA THR A 433 -1.04 -18.14 0.04
C THR A 433 0.22 -17.77 0.83
N GLU A 434 1.34 -17.52 0.15
CA GLU A 434 2.60 -17.16 0.80
C GLU A 434 2.54 -15.72 1.32
N ILE A 435 2.71 -15.55 2.64
CA ILE A 435 2.42 -14.29 3.35
C ILE A 435 3.28 -13.11 2.85
N GLY A 436 4.49 -13.37 2.34
CA GLY A 436 5.35 -12.35 1.75
C GLY A 436 4.93 -11.92 0.33
N GLU A 437 4.28 -12.79 -0.43
CA GLU A 437 3.93 -12.58 -1.84
C GLU A 437 2.45 -12.17 -2.07
N LEU A 438 1.67 -11.95 -1.01
CA LEU A 438 0.21 -11.73 -1.09
C LEU A 438 -0.17 -10.53 -1.96
N TYR A 439 -0.59 -10.81 -3.20
CA TYR A 439 -0.95 -9.84 -4.21
C TYR A 439 -2.04 -8.85 -3.76
N GLY A 440 -1.74 -7.54 -3.84
CA GLY A 440 -2.69 -6.47 -3.50
C GLY A 440 -3.94 -6.46 -4.39
N GLY A 441 -3.77 -6.73 -5.68
CA GLY A 441 -4.83 -6.62 -6.68
C GLY A 441 -5.91 -7.68 -6.63
N PHE A 442 -5.95 -8.54 -5.61
CA PHE A 442 -7.10 -9.42 -5.42
C PHE A 442 -8.38 -8.58 -5.22
N LEU A 443 -9.38 -8.82 -6.07
CA LEU A 443 -10.57 -7.97 -6.14
C LEU A 443 -11.70 -8.51 -5.28
N GLN A 444 -12.09 -7.73 -4.27
CA GLN A 444 -13.36 -7.83 -3.57
C GLN A 444 -14.45 -7.14 -4.40
N VAL A 445 -15.70 -7.62 -4.32
CA VAL A 445 -16.71 -7.33 -5.37
C VAL A 445 -18.10 -7.02 -4.83
N SER A 446 -18.90 -6.30 -5.60
CA SER A 446 -20.35 -6.17 -5.42
C SER A 446 -21.08 -6.35 -6.76
N GLY A 447 -22.29 -6.92 -6.71
CA GLY A 447 -23.09 -7.24 -7.89
C GLY A 447 -22.49 -8.32 -8.82
N LEU A 448 -21.57 -9.11 -8.29
CA LEU A 448 -20.75 -10.11 -8.97
C LEU A 448 -20.73 -11.40 -8.14
N GLN A 449 -20.67 -12.55 -8.80
CA GLN A 449 -20.28 -13.82 -8.19
C GLN A 449 -19.22 -14.49 -9.05
N ILE A 450 -18.06 -14.82 -8.47
CA ILE A 450 -16.93 -15.47 -9.14
C ILE A 450 -16.68 -16.84 -8.51
N LEU A 451 -16.46 -17.84 -9.35
CA LEU A 451 -15.97 -19.16 -8.98
C LEU A 451 -14.60 -19.40 -9.61
N TYR A 452 -13.59 -19.62 -8.77
CA TYR A 452 -12.23 -19.96 -9.16
C TYR A 452 -11.92 -21.46 -9.00
N ASP A 453 -10.93 -21.95 -9.73
CA ASP A 453 -10.29 -23.24 -9.49
C ASP A 453 -8.78 -23.06 -9.69
N MET A 454 -8.06 -22.83 -8.59
CA MET A 454 -6.64 -22.49 -8.61
C MET A 454 -5.73 -23.65 -9.03
N THR A 455 -6.26 -24.88 -9.10
CA THR A 455 -5.54 -26.05 -9.63
C THR A 455 -5.32 -25.98 -11.14
N ARG A 456 -6.10 -25.16 -11.85
CA ARG A 456 -6.02 -25.00 -13.30
C ARG A 456 -4.80 -24.17 -13.73
N PRO A 457 -4.31 -24.36 -14.97
CA PRO A 457 -3.31 -23.48 -15.58
C PRO A 457 -3.72 -22.01 -15.51
N LYS A 458 -2.74 -21.12 -15.30
CA LYS A 458 -2.95 -19.66 -15.30
C LYS A 458 -3.60 -19.22 -16.63
N GLY A 459 -4.63 -18.36 -16.56
CA GLY A 459 -5.45 -17.99 -17.72
C GLY A 459 -6.65 -18.92 -18.00
N SER A 460 -6.85 -19.96 -17.19
CA SER A 460 -8.06 -20.80 -17.20
C SER A 460 -8.55 -21.12 -15.77
N ARG A 461 -8.24 -20.25 -14.80
CA ARG A 461 -8.59 -20.42 -13.37
C ARG A 461 -9.96 -19.84 -13.03
N VAL A 462 -10.53 -18.99 -13.88
CA VAL A 462 -11.91 -18.50 -13.73
C VAL A 462 -12.87 -19.53 -14.31
N VAL A 463 -13.58 -20.26 -13.44
CA VAL A 463 -14.57 -21.27 -13.84
C VAL A 463 -15.89 -20.62 -14.24
N GLN A 464 -16.33 -19.60 -13.49
CA GLN A 464 -17.59 -18.91 -13.73
C GLN A 464 -17.54 -17.48 -13.22
N ILE A 465 -18.10 -16.54 -13.99
CA ILE A 465 -18.49 -15.21 -13.50
C ILE A 465 -19.99 -15.04 -13.78
N LYS A 466 -20.73 -14.64 -12.75
CA LYS A 466 -22.07 -14.10 -12.85
C LYS A 466 -22.08 -12.62 -12.51
N VAL A 467 -22.98 -11.89 -13.13
CA VAL A 467 -23.14 -10.44 -13.06
C VAL A 467 -24.60 -10.08 -12.81
N THR A 468 -24.88 -9.10 -11.96
CA THR A 468 -26.25 -8.63 -11.74
C THR A 468 -26.76 -7.91 -13.00
N CYS A 469 -27.92 -8.30 -13.52
CA CYS A 469 -28.55 -7.63 -14.67
C CYS A 469 -28.94 -6.18 -14.33
N THR A 470 -28.84 -5.27 -15.30
CA THR A 470 -29.32 -3.87 -15.20
C THR A 470 -30.69 -3.70 -15.85
N LYS A 471 -30.83 -4.15 -17.10
CA LYS A 471 -32.08 -4.15 -17.87
C LYS A 471 -33.01 -5.30 -17.46
N CYS A 472 -33.55 -5.21 -16.24
CA CYS A 472 -34.44 -6.21 -15.65
C CYS A 472 -35.24 -5.57 -14.50
N SER A 473 -36.54 -5.88 -14.39
CA SER A 473 -37.42 -5.29 -13.36
C SER A 473 -37.14 -5.78 -11.94
N VAL A 474 -36.46 -6.92 -11.80
CA VAL A 474 -35.96 -7.47 -10.54
C VAL A 474 -34.48 -7.84 -10.76
N PRO A 475 -33.54 -7.27 -9.98
CA PRO A 475 -32.12 -7.59 -10.11
C PRO A 475 -31.85 -9.06 -9.81
N LYS A 476 -31.11 -9.74 -10.69
CA LYS A 476 -30.70 -11.15 -10.54
C LYS A 476 -29.33 -11.36 -11.18
N LEU A 477 -28.62 -12.40 -10.72
CA LEU A 477 -27.35 -12.83 -11.30
C LEU A 477 -27.58 -13.60 -12.62
N GLU A 478 -26.89 -13.19 -13.68
CA GLU A 478 -26.85 -13.85 -14.99
C GLU A 478 -25.39 -14.19 -15.36
N LEU A 479 -25.15 -15.16 -16.26
CA LEU A 479 -23.79 -15.48 -16.69
C LEU A 479 -23.17 -14.32 -17.50
N LEU A 480 -21.86 -14.08 -17.29
CA LEU A 480 -21.09 -13.07 -18.01
C LEU A 480 -21.03 -13.39 -19.52
N ASN A 481 -21.58 -12.52 -20.36
CA ASN A 481 -21.50 -12.64 -21.80
C ASN A 481 -20.27 -11.87 -22.32
N LEU A 482 -19.25 -12.58 -22.79
CA LEU A 482 -17.95 -12.01 -23.16
C LEU A 482 -18.02 -10.92 -24.26
N LYS A 483 -19.05 -10.94 -25.11
CA LYS A 483 -19.25 -9.95 -26.20
C LYS A 483 -20.12 -8.75 -25.79
N LYS A 484 -20.90 -8.87 -24.72
CA LYS A 484 -21.77 -7.80 -24.19
C LYS A 484 -20.93 -6.71 -23.52
N GLU A 485 -21.45 -5.49 -23.54
CA GLU A 485 -20.89 -4.36 -22.81
C GLU A 485 -21.47 -4.25 -21.41
N TYR A 486 -20.61 -3.90 -20.47
CA TYR A 486 -20.93 -3.78 -19.05
C TYR A 486 -20.31 -2.50 -18.50
N LYS A 487 -20.99 -1.90 -17.52
CA LYS A 487 -20.43 -0.83 -16.68
C LYS A 487 -19.93 -1.44 -15.38
N LEU A 488 -18.79 -0.94 -14.92
CA LEU A 488 -18.11 -1.36 -13.70
C LEU A 488 -17.62 -0.11 -12.95
N ILE A 489 -17.83 -0.06 -11.64
CA ILE A 489 -17.23 0.95 -10.76
C ILE A 489 -15.89 0.41 -10.25
N CYS A 490 -14.84 1.22 -10.34
CA CYS A 490 -13.55 0.94 -9.72
C CYS A 490 -12.86 2.25 -9.30
N SER A 491 -11.77 2.14 -8.53
CA SER A 491 -10.89 3.26 -8.25
C SER A 491 -10.08 3.67 -9.48
N SER A 492 -9.60 4.92 -9.50
CA SER A 492 -8.65 5.44 -10.49
C SER A 492 -7.39 4.60 -10.57
N TYR A 493 -6.88 4.11 -9.43
CA TYR A 493 -5.74 3.19 -9.35
C TYR A 493 -5.94 1.93 -10.23
N ILE A 494 -7.08 1.23 -10.06
CA ILE A 494 -7.40 0.03 -10.85
C ILE A 494 -7.52 0.40 -12.34
N TYR A 495 -8.25 1.48 -12.67
CA TYR A 495 -8.46 1.90 -14.06
C TYR A 495 -7.15 2.33 -14.77
N ASN A 496 -6.25 3.02 -14.07
CA ASN A 496 -4.97 3.48 -14.62
C ASN A 496 -3.98 2.32 -14.84
N GLY A 497 -4.23 1.13 -14.26
CA GLY A 497 -3.39 -0.05 -14.43
C GLY A 497 -2.56 -0.43 -13.20
N GLY A 498 -2.81 0.20 -12.04
CA GLY A 498 -2.26 -0.21 -10.75
C GLY A 498 -2.53 -1.69 -10.43
N ASP A 499 -1.74 -2.28 -9.54
CA ASP A 499 -1.65 -3.74 -9.32
C ASP A 499 -1.31 -4.57 -10.59
N GLY A 500 -1.09 -3.93 -11.74
CA GLY A 500 -0.87 -4.57 -13.04
C GLY A 500 -2.13 -4.71 -13.91
N PHE A 501 -3.24 -4.02 -13.62
CA PHE A 501 -4.45 -3.98 -14.46
C PHE A 501 -4.29 -3.17 -15.76
N GLN A 502 -3.10 -3.23 -16.38
CA GLN A 502 -2.67 -2.47 -17.56
C GLN A 502 -3.52 -2.72 -18.82
N MET A 503 -4.44 -3.68 -18.81
CA MET A 503 -5.40 -3.89 -19.91
C MET A 503 -6.45 -2.78 -20.00
N PHE A 504 -6.76 -2.06 -18.91
CA PHE A 504 -7.87 -1.11 -18.89
C PHE A 504 -7.69 0.11 -19.83
N PRO A 505 -6.54 0.82 -19.86
CA PRO A 505 -6.34 1.93 -20.79
C PRO A 505 -6.57 1.60 -22.27
N ALA A 506 -6.37 0.33 -22.67
CA ALA A 506 -6.63 -0.16 -24.03
C ALA A 506 -8.04 -0.79 -24.22
N SER A 507 -8.69 -1.25 -23.14
CA SER A 507 -9.95 -2.02 -23.19
C SER A 507 -11.21 -1.24 -22.83
N VAL A 508 -11.07 -0.05 -22.23
CA VAL A 508 -12.21 0.79 -21.83
C VAL A 508 -12.79 1.53 -23.04
N LEU A 509 -14.03 1.18 -23.37
CA LEU A 509 -14.78 1.73 -24.50
C LEU A 509 -15.33 3.14 -24.20
N LYS A 510 -15.61 3.41 -22.92
CA LYS A 510 -16.05 4.72 -22.42
C LYS A 510 -15.74 4.84 -20.93
N LYS A 511 -15.07 5.90 -20.53
CA LYS A 511 -14.97 6.33 -19.13
C LYS A 511 -16.06 7.38 -18.82
N GLN A 512 -16.65 7.29 -17.65
CA GLN A 512 -17.45 8.34 -17.03
C GLN A 512 -16.79 8.68 -15.69
N ILE A 513 -16.16 9.85 -15.63
CA ILE A 513 -15.54 10.35 -14.41
C ILE A 513 -16.65 10.70 -13.43
N ILE A 514 -16.62 10.13 -12.22
CA ILE A 514 -17.53 10.52 -11.14
C ILE A 514 -16.80 11.42 -10.14
N GLY A 515 -15.49 11.22 -9.97
CA GLY A 515 -14.62 12.13 -9.19
C GLY A 515 -14.87 12.12 -7.67
N LYS A 516 -15.80 11.30 -7.18
CA LYS A 516 -16.00 11.08 -5.74
C LYS A 516 -14.81 10.33 -5.16
N ILE A 517 -14.35 10.76 -4.00
CA ILE A 517 -13.23 10.13 -3.29
C ILE A 517 -13.69 8.81 -2.63
N ASP A 518 -12.89 7.75 -2.75
CA ASP A 518 -13.19 6.41 -2.24
C ASP A 518 -13.39 6.35 -0.71
N THR A 519 -12.51 6.99 0.06
CA THR A 519 -12.60 7.15 1.52
C THR A 519 -13.87 7.90 1.94
N ASP A 520 -14.20 8.98 1.23
CA ASP A 520 -15.35 9.84 1.58
C ASP A 520 -16.68 9.14 1.23
N VAL A 521 -16.70 8.36 0.14
CA VAL A 521 -17.80 7.44 -0.22
C VAL A 521 -18.00 6.36 0.84
N PHE A 522 -16.94 5.77 1.36
CA PHE A 522 -17.04 4.80 2.46
C PHE A 522 -17.62 5.45 3.73
N ILE A 523 -17.12 6.63 4.09
CA ILE A 523 -17.60 7.41 5.24
C ILE A 523 -19.11 7.72 5.11
N ASP A 524 -19.57 8.20 3.96
CA ASP A 524 -20.98 8.54 3.73
C ASP A 524 -21.88 7.30 3.64
N TYR A 525 -21.36 6.16 3.16
CA TYR A 525 -22.06 4.89 3.25
C TYR A 525 -22.26 4.45 4.70
N VAL A 526 -21.22 4.54 5.55
CA VAL A 526 -21.33 4.21 6.98
C VAL A 526 -22.33 5.11 7.71
N LYS A 527 -22.36 6.42 7.41
CA LYS A 527 -23.37 7.35 7.96
C LYS A 527 -24.80 6.94 7.61
N SER A 528 -25.03 6.47 6.39
CA SER A 528 -26.36 6.16 5.86
C SER A 528 -26.84 4.73 6.15
N HIS A 529 -25.93 3.79 6.44
CA HIS A 529 -26.24 2.36 6.63
C HIS A 529 -25.89 1.83 8.04
N SER A 530 -25.56 2.71 8.99
CA SER A 530 -25.30 2.36 10.39
C SER A 530 -26.58 1.87 11.10
N PRO A 531 -26.58 0.72 11.81
CA PRO A 531 -25.43 -0.11 12.14
C PRO A 531 -25.03 -1.09 11.03
N ILE A 532 -23.75 -1.07 10.65
CA ILE A 532 -23.19 -1.99 9.65
C ILE A 532 -23.22 -3.44 10.18
N THR A 533 -23.74 -4.35 9.36
CA THR A 533 -23.92 -5.79 9.67
C THR A 533 -23.35 -6.72 8.58
N THR A 534 -22.53 -6.19 7.67
CA THR A 534 -22.04 -6.90 6.47
C THR A 534 -21.26 -8.17 6.82
N GLY A 535 -21.72 -9.31 6.30
CA GLY A 535 -21.05 -10.61 6.38
C GLY A 535 -20.53 -11.10 5.03
N LEU A 536 -20.17 -12.38 4.99
CA LEU A 536 -19.86 -13.10 3.74
C LEU A 536 -21.16 -13.56 3.06
N GLN A 537 -21.15 -13.61 1.73
CA GLN A 537 -22.33 -13.88 0.89
C GLN A 537 -22.06 -14.84 -0.28
N GLY A 538 -20.84 -15.36 -0.43
CA GLY A 538 -20.48 -16.25 -1.55
C GLY A 538 -20.35 -15.51 -2.88
N ARG A 539 -19.94 -14.25 -2.84
CA ARG A 539 -19.52 -13.43 -3.98
C ARG A 539 -18.21 -13.94 -4.59
N ILE A 540 -17.32 -14.53 -3.78
CA ILE A 540 -16.08 -15.14 -4.26
C ILE A 540 -15.91 -16.52 -3.63
N ARG A 541 -15.76 -17.56 -4.45
CA ARG A 541 -15.63 -18.96 -4.00
C ARG A 541 -14.55 -19.68 -4.80
N HIS A 542 -13.87 -20.65 -4.19
CA HIS A 542 -13.06 -21.63 -4.91
C HIS A 542 -13.85 -22.94 -5.06
N VAL A 543 -13.60 -23.73 -6.11
CA VAL A 543 -14.23 -25.05 -6.31
C VAL A 543 -13.92 -25.99 -5.14
N GLN A 544 -12.77 -25.80 -4.51
CA GLN A 544 -12.31 -26.53 -3.33
C GLN A 544 -13.16 -26.26 -2.06
N ASP A 545 -13.94 -25.18 -2.04
CA ASP A 545 -14.80 -24.79 -0.92
C ASP A 545 -16.29 -25.21 -1.14
N LEU A 546 -16.60 -25.94 -2.21
CA LEU A 546 -17.96 -26.34 -2.55
C LEU A 546 -18.27 -27.76 -2.07
N ASP A 547 -19.32 -27.90 -1.24
CA ASP A 547 -19.96 -29.20 -0.98
C ASP A 547 -20.48 -29.82 -2.30
N ASP A 548 -20.53 -31.16 -2.37
CA ASP A 548 -21.03 -31.93 -3.53
C ASP A 548 -22.40 -31.47 -4.07
N LYS A 549 -23.23 -30.85 -3.22
CA LYS A 549 -24.57 -30.34 -3.57
C LYS A 549 -24.53 -29.08 -4.45
N ASP A 550 -23.45 -28.31 -4.40
CA ASP A 550 -23.27 -27.08 -5.18
C ASP A 550 -22.66 -27.34 -6.57
N LEU A 551 -22.16 -28.56 -6.81
CA LEU A 551 -21.45 -28.94 -8.04
C LEU A 551 -22.37 -29.51 -9.15
N THR A 552 -23.60 -29.90 -8.84
CA THR A 552 -24.53 -30.51 -9.82
C THR A 552 -25.44 -29.48 -10.51
N PRO A 553 -25.37 -29.32 -11.85
CA PRO A 553 -26.46 -28.71 -12.61
C PRO A 553 -27.74 -29.55 -12.45
N CYS A 554 -28.88 -28.90 -12.20
CA CYS A 554 -30.16 -29.59 -12.04
C CYS A 554 -30.75 -29.98 -13.41
N GLU A 555 -30.16 -30.97 -14.07
CA GLU A 555 -30.74 -31.59 -15.26
C GLU A 555 -31.96 -32.43 -14.89
N GLN A 556 -33.11 -32.08 -15.47
CA GLN A 556 -34.37 -32.80 -15.29
C GLN A 556 -34.28 -34.19 -15.94
N ARG A 557 -34.10 -35.24 -15.14
CA ARG A 557 -34.32 -36.61 -15.61
C ARG A 557 -35.82 -36.81 -15.88
N PRO A 558 -36.25 -37.18 -17.10
CA PRO A 558 -37.65 -37.47 -17.36
C PRO A 558 -38.09 -38.71 -16.59
N ALA A 559 -39.25 -38.64 -15.95
CA ALA A 559 -39.82 -39.77 -15.23
C ALA A 559 -40.08 -40.94 -16.20
N ARG A 560 -39.46 -42.10 -15.95
CA ARG A 560 -39.78 -43.33 -16.69
C ARG A 560 -41.19 -43.77 -16.31
N GLY A 561 -42.14 -43.63 -17.23
CA GLY A 561 -43.48 -44.14 -17.06
C GLY A 561 -43.49 -45.67 -16.91
N LEU A 562 -44.06 -46.16 -15.81
CA LEU A 562 -44.48 -47.56 -15.68
C LEU A 562 -45.95 -47.65 -16.08
N ALA A 563 -46.23 -48.43 -17.13
CA ALA A 563 -47.59 -48.61 -17.62
C ALA A 563 -48.42 -49.46 -16.63
N VAL A 564 -49.50 -48.89 -16.11
CA VAL A 564 -50.47 -49.64 -15.29
C VAL A 564 -51.41 -50.39 -16.23
N ILE A 565 -51.27 -51.72 -16.28
CA ILE A 565 -52.16 -52.59 -17.05
C ILE A 565 -53.46 -52.80 -16.24
N TRP A 566 -54.60 -52.71 -16.93
CA TRP A 566 -55.94 -52.74 -16.33
C TRP A 566 -56.50 -54.18 -16.31
N GLN A 567 -56.87 -54.69 -15.14
CA GLN A 567 -57.84 -55.79 -15.00
C GLN A 567 -58.68 -55.61 -13.72
N PRO A 568 -60.02 -55.78 -13.77
CA PRO A 568 -60.90 -55.68 -12.61
C PRO A 568 -61.36 -57.06 -12.10
N SER A 569 -61.55 -57.22 -10.76
CA SER A 569 -62.79 -57.76 -10.14
C SER A 569 -62.63 -58.26 -8.69
N LEU A 570 -63.58 -57.84 -7.84
CA LEU A 570 -64.24 -58.58 -6.74
C LEU A 570 -63.48 -59.10 -5.48
N PHE A 571 -63.83 -58.46 -4.35
CA PHE A 571 -64.40 -59.03 -3.10
C PHE A 571 -63.57 -59.34 -1.81
N LEU A 572 -64.24 -58.95 -0.70
CA LEU A 572 -64.36 -59.61 0.63
C LEU A 572 -63.30 -59.48 1.75
N ILE A 573 -63.51 -58.46 2.61
CA ILE A 573 -63.55 -58.46 4.10
C ILE A 573 -62.64 -59.44 4.88
N THR A 574 -61.70 -58.92 5.70
CA THR A 574 -61.67 -59.10 7.19
C THR A 574 -60.48 -58.40 7.89
N LEU A 575 -60.75 -57.90 9.10
CA LEU A 575 -59.81 -57.65 10.22
C LEU A 575 -60.05 -58.73 11.30
N PRO A 576 -59.27 -58.89 12.40
CA PRO A 576 -58.16 -58.07 12.92
C PRO A 576 -56.86 -58.90 13.18
N THR A 577 -55.79 -58.39 13.79
CA THR A 577 -55.58 -58.32 15.26
C THR A 577 -54.45 -57.36 15.64
N LEU A 578 -54.47 -56.80 16.86
CA LEU A 578 -53.50 -55.79 17.34
C LEU A 578 -53.14 -56.05 18.82
N CYS A 579 -51.85 -55.94 19.18
CA CYS A 579 -51.24 -55.98 20.53
C CYS A 579 -49.71 -55.79 20.37
N ILE A 580 -48.87 -55.32 21.32
CA ILE A 580 -48.97 -54.57 22.59
C ILE A 580 -47.49 -54.13 22.91
N ILE A 581 -47.07 -53.07 23.60
CA ILE A 581 -47.61 -51.95 24.43
C ILE A 581 -46.72 -50.70 24.12
N GLY A 582 -46.85 -49.47 24.63
CA GLY A 582 -47.73 -48.87 25.64
C GLY A 582 -47.44 -47.37 25.84
N PHE A 583 -48.35 -46.64 26.50
CA PHE A 583 -48.23 -45.21 26.83
C PHE A 583 -47.45 -44.96 28.14
N TYR A 584 -46.88 -43.76 28.32
CA TYR A 584 -47.43 -42.81 29.31
C TYR A 584 -46.95 -41.36 29.08
N PHE A 585 -47.87 -40.41 29.31
CA PHE A 585 -47.72 -38.96 29.11
C PHE A 585 -48.63 -38.29 30.14
N HIS A 586 -48.20 -37.22 30.83
CA HIS A 586 -49.01 -36.18 31.52
C HIS A 586 -48.01 -35.07 31.98
N PHE A 587 -48.21 -33.74 31.85
CA PHE A 587 -49.34 -32.85 32.19
C PHE A 587 -49.64 -32.87 33.71
N VAL A 588 -49.93 -31.78 34.44
CA VAL A 588 -50.67 -30.51 34.18
C VAL A 588 -50.00 -29.40 35.06
N SER A 589 -49.54 -28.23 34.57
CA SER A 589 -50.25 -26.95 34.30
C SER A 589 -50.87 -26.21 35.53
N TRP A 590 -50.52 -24.94 35.79
CA TRP A 590 -51.33 -23.69 35.57
C TRP A 590 -50.85 -22.47 36.41
N ALA A 591 -51.07 -21.25 35.90
CA ALA A 591 -51.38 -19.93 36.52
C ALA A 591 -50.74 -19.44 37.88
N SER A 592 -50.59 -18.15 38.18
CA SER A 592 -50.55 -16.86 37.42
C SER A 592 -50.31 -15.65 38.37
N ILE A 593 -50.19 -14.43 37.82
CA ILE A 593 -50.56 -13.11 38.41
C ILE A 593 -49.52 -12.32 39.28
N ASP A 594 -49.25 -11.11 38.75
CA ASP A 594 -48.98 -9.76 39.31
C ASP A 594 -47.74 -9.31 40.13
N HIS A 595 -47.18 -8.22 39.59
CA HIS A 595 -46.70 -6.97 40.22
C HIS A 595 -45.88 -6.99 41.53
N ARG A 596 -44.64 -6.50 41.42
CA ARG A 596 -44.35 -5.05 41.53
C ARG A 596 -43.19 -4.63 40.64
#